data_AF-A0A527MEB4-F1
#
_entry.id   AF-A0A527MEB4-F1
#
_cell.length_a   1.000
_cell.length_b   1.000
_cell.length_c   1.000
_cell.angle_alpha   90.00
_cell.angle_beta   90.00
_cell.angle_gamma   90.00
#
_symmetry.space_group_name_H-M   'P 1'
#
loop_
_entity.id
_entity.type
_entity.pdbx_description
1 polymer ?
#
loop_
_entity_poly.entity_id
_entity_poly.type
_entity_poly.pdbx_seq_one_letter_code
_entity_poly.pdbx_strand_id
1 'polypeptide(L)'
;MNALADYSARRDVSLSLVAEAAIASFLSPDAEERKEAAITRRLDQIDRRVQRVERDVGIAIETLALFVHFWLSSTPVLPESVRAEARAKGPQRYDRFVDALGRRLSKGPQLRQEIAANVPAAPPAGTDELPAR
;
A
#
# COMPACT_ATOMS: atom_id res chain seq x y z
N MET A 1 -30.06 26.13 -27.14
CA MET A 1 -30.89 25.12 -26.45
C MET A 1 -31.70 24.34 -27.50
N ASN A 2 -31.08 23.44 -28.28
CA ASN A 2 -31.77 22.63 -29.31
C ASN A 2 -31.49 21.11 -29.22
N ALA A 3 -30.84 20.64 -28.15
CA ALA A 3 -30.36 19.26 -28.06
C ALA A 3 -31.45 18.19 -28.25
N LEU A 4 -32.66 18.44 -27.74
CA LEU A 4 -33.82 17.54 -27.91
C LEU A 4 -34.32 17.53 -29.36
N ALA A 5 -34.39 18.69 -30.02
CA ALA A 5 -34.80 18.81 -31.42
C ALA A 5 -33.77 18.17 -32.37
N ASP A 6 -32.47 18.34 -32.08
CA ASP A 6 -31.41 17.70 -32.85
C ASP A 6 -31.42 16.17 -32.66
N TYR A 7 -31.75 15.68 -31.46
CA TYR A 7 -31.89 14.26 -31.19
C TYR A 7 -33.12 13.67 -31.88
N SER A 8 -34.26 14.35 -31.84
CA SER A 8 -35.50 13.92 -32.48
C SER A 8 -35.36 13.83 -34.00
N ALA A 9 -34.73 14.85 -34.61
CA ALA A 9 -34.44 14.88 -36.05
C ALA A 9 -33.46 13.77 -36.48
N ARG A 10 -32.42 13.48 -35.69
CA ARG A 10 -31.45 12.40 -35.98
C ARG A 10 -32.05 11.00 -35.86
N ARG A 11 -33.09 10.83 -35.05
CA ARG A 11 -33.70 9.53 -34.75
C ARG A 11 -35.07 9.34 -35.41
N ASP A 12 -35.55 10.32 -36.18
CA ASP A 12 -36.86 10.33 -36.83
C ASP A 12 -38.02 10.01 -35.86
N VAL A 13 -37.98 10.64 -34.68
CA VAL A 13 -38.99 10.50 -33.63
C VAL A 13 -39.56 11.86 -33.26
N SER A 14 -40.80 11.90 -32.75
CA SER A 14 -41.44 13.17 -32.39
C SER A 14 -40.76 13.81 -31.18
N LEU A 15 -40.68 15.14 -31.16
CA LEU A 15 -40.09 15.88 -30.05
C LEU A 15 -40.83 15.63 -28.72
N SER A 16 -42.16 15.48 -28.77
CA SER A 16 -42.99 15.17 -27.60
C SER A 16 -42.63 13.81 -27.01
N LEU A 17 -42.41 12.79 -27.86
CA LEU A 17 -42.06 11.44 -27.41
C LEU A 17 -40.65 11.42 -26.78
N VAL A 18 -39.70 12.17 -27.34
CA VAL A 18 -38.37 12.32 -26.74
C VAL A 18 -38.45 13.05 -25.40
N ALA A 19 -39.26 14.10 -25.29
CA ALA A 19 -39.43 14.86 -24.06
C ALA A 19 -40.09 14.01 -22.95
N GLU A 20 -41.13 13.26 -23.28
CA GLU A 20 -41.82 12.35 -22.36
C GLU A 20 -40.87 11.25 -21.86
N ALA A 21 -40.12 10.60 -22.76
CA ALA A 21 -39.14 9.59 -22.39
C ALA A 21 -38.00 10.16 -21.52
N ALA A 22 -37.54 11.39 -21.81
CA ALA A 22 -36.52 12.05 -21.00
C ALA A 22 -37.04 12.37 -19.58
N ILE A 23 -38.28 12.86 -19.46
CA ILE A 23 -38.92 13.12 -18.15
C ILE A 23 -39.14 11.81 -17.38
N ALA A 24 -39.67 10.77 -18.04
CA ALA A 24 -39.87 9.46 -17.42
C ALA A 24 -38.55 8.85 -16.93
N SER A 25 -37.47 8.98 -17.73
CA SER A 25 -36.13 8.54 -17.33
C SER A 25 -35.55 9.39 -16.20
N PHE A 26 -35.82 10.70 -16.15
CA PHE A 26 -35.33 11.58 -15.09
C PHE A 26 -36.04 11.30 -13.75
N LEU A 27 -37.34 10.99 -13.81
CA LEU A 27 -38.14 10.63 -12.64
C LEU A 27 -38.02 9.15 -12.26
N SER A 28 -37.30 8.34 -13.02
CA SER A 28 -37.12 6.92 -12.74
C SER A 28 -36.09 6.71 -11.61
N PRO A 29 -36.46 5.98 -10.54
CA PRO A 29 -35.54 5.64 -9.46
C PRO A 29 -34.38 4.72 -9.90
N ASP A 30 -34.55 3.99 -11.01
CA ASP A 30 -33.61 2.98 -11.50
C ASP A 30 -32.20 3.53 -11.81
N ALA A 31 -32.09 4.80 -12.20
CA ALA A 31 -30.80 5.40 -12.52
C ALA A 31 -29.95 5.60 -11.26
N GLU A 32 -30.56 6.03 -10.17
CA GLU A 32 -29.88 6.20 -8.88
C GLU A 32 -29.63 4.85 -8.22
N GLU A 33 -30.60 3.94 -8.24
CA GLU A 33 -30.45 2.58 -7.68
C GLU A 33 -29.31 1.80 -8.36
N ARG A 34 -29.15 1.93 -9.69
CA ARG A 34 -28.01 1.33 -10.42
C ARG A 34 -26.67 1.92 -10.02
N LYS A 35 -26.59 3.23 -9.79
CA LYS A 35 -25.36 3.90 -9.33
C LYS A 35 -25.01 3.46 -7.92
N GLU A 36 -25.98 3.45 -7.01
CA GLU A 36 -25.81 2.98 -5.64
C GLU A 36 -25.34 1.53 -5.61
N ALA A 37 -25.98 0.63 -6.39
CA ALA A 37 -25.55 -0.75 -6.50
C ALA A 37 -24.12 -0.90 -7.05
N ALA A 38 -23.71 -0.06 -8.00
CA ALA A 38 -22.34 -0.06 -8.52
C ALA A 38 -21.33 0.41 -7.47
N ILE A 39 -21.68 1.43 -6.67
CA ILE A 39 -20.86 1.92 -5.56
C ILE A 39 -20.70 0.85 -4.49
N THR A 40 -21.80 0.23 -4.05
CA THR A 40 -21.78 -0.84 -3.04
C THR A 40 -20.90 -2.01 -3.49
N ARG A 41 -21.05 -2.47 -4.74
CA ARG A 41 -20.18 -3.53 -5.30
C ARG A 41 -18.70 -3.15 -5.29
N ARG A 42 -18.38 -1.88 -5.59
CA ARG A 42 -17.00 -1.39 -5.56
C ARG A 42 -16.46 -1.34 -4.14
N LEU A 43 -17.28 -0.94 -3.16
CA LEU A 43 -16.91 -0.95 -1.75
C LEU A 43 -16.66 -2.38 -1.26
N ASP A 44 -17.54 -3.33 -1.58
CA ASP A 44 -17.36 -4.75 -1.26
C ASP A 44 -16.06 -5.31 -1.85
N GLN A 45 -15.72 -4.92 -3.07
CA GLN A 45 -14.47 -5.34 -3.71
C GLN A 45 -13.25 -4.75 -3.01
N ILE A 46 -13.32 -3.49 -2.56
CA ILE A 46 -12.26 -2.84 -1.80
C ILE A 46 -12.10 -3.54 -0.45
N ASP A 47 -13.20 -3.80 0.26
CA ASP A 47 -13.18 -4.47 1.57
C ASP A 47 -12.50 -5.85 1.48
N ARG A 48 -12.87 -6.67 0.49
CA ARG A 48 -12.22 -7.97 0.22
C ARG A 48 -10.74 -7.85 -0.11
N ARG A 49 -10.33 -6.76 -0.77
CA ARG A 49 -8.92 -6.48 -1.08
C ARG A 49 -8.16 -6.08 0.19
N VAL A 50 -8.76 -5.25 1.04
CA VAL A 50 -8.19 -4.82 2.32
C VAL A 50 -7.99 -6.04 3.22
N GLN A 51 -9.00 -6.88 3.41
CA GLN A 51 -8.89 -8.12 4.21
C GLN A 51 -7.76 -9.04 3.73
N ARG A 52 -7.56 -9.14 2.41
CA ARG A 52 -6.47 -9.93 1.84
C ARG A 52 -5.12 -9.32 2.15
N VAL A 53 -4.98 -8.00 1.99
CA VAL A 53 -3.74 -7.27 2.31
C VAL A 53 -3.43 -7.38 3.80
N GLU A 54 -4.42 -7.24 4.68
CA GLU A 54 -4.25 -7.41 6.13
C GLU A 54 -3.72 -8.80 6.46
N ARG A 55 -4.32 -9.85 5.87
CA ARG A 55 -3.82 -11.22 6.02
C ARG A 55 -2.38 -11.37 5.53
N ASP A 56 -2.07 -10.87 4.33
CA ASP A 56 -0.74 -10.99 3.74
C ASP A 56 0.32 -10.23 4.56
N VAL A 57 -0.05 -9.06 5.09
CA VAL A 57 0.79 -8.28 6.02
C VAL A 57 1.00 -9.03 7.33
N GLY A 58 -0.04 -9.67 7.89
CA GLY A 58 0.07 -10.51 9.08
C GLY A 58 1.07 -11.65 8.88
N ILE A 59 0.94 -12.38 7.76
CA ILE A 59 1.88 -13.46 7.39
C ILE A 59 3.31 -12.93 7.24
N ALA A 60 3.49 -11.76 6.61
CA ALA A 60 4.81 -11.15 6.47
C ALA A 60 5.43 -10.77 7.81
N ILE A 61 4.64 -10.22 8.74
CA ILE A 61 5.08 -9.88 10.10
C ILE A 61 5.49 -11.15 10.87
N GLU A 62 4.68 -12.20 10.83
CA GLU A 62 4.99 -13.47 11.48
C GLU A 62 6.27 -14.09 10.92
N THR A 63 6.41 -14.10 9.59
CA THR A 63 7.60 -14.61 8.89
C THR A 63 8.85 -13.83 9.31
N LEU A 64 8.77 -12.49 9.35
CA LEU A 64 9.87 -11.64 9.77
C LEU A 64 10.24 -11.86 11.24
N ALA A 65 9.26 -11.99 12.12
CA ALA A 65 9.49 -12.27 13.53
C ALA A 65 10.22 -13.61 13.73
N LEU A 66 9.77 -14.67 13.03
CA LEU A 66 10.43 -15.97 13.04
C LEU A 66 11.86 -15.88 12.48
N PHE A 67 12.06 -15.16 11.37
CA PHE A 67 13.39 -14.97 10.78
C PHE A 67 14.34 -14.26 11.74
N VAL A 68 13.92 -13.14 12.35
CA VAL A 68 14.73 -12.39 13.31
C VAL A 68 15.04 -13.24 14.54
N HIS A 69 14.05 -13.99 15.05
CA HIS A 69 14.26 -14.89 16.18
C HIS A 69 15.26 -16.00 15.84
N PHE A 70 15.11 -16.65 14.69
CA PHE A 70 16.04 -17.66 14.20
C PHE A 70 17.44 -17.08 14.01
N TRP A 71 17.57 -15.90 13.41
CA TRP A 71 18.86 -15.24 13.17
C TRP A 71 19.58 -14.90 14.48
N LEU A 72 18.87 -14.32 15.45
CA LEU A 72 19.44 -13.93 16.74
C LEU A 72 19.76 -15.13 17.65
N SER A 73 19.04 -16.23 17.47
CA SER A 73 19.23 -17.49 18.22
C SER A 73 20.23 -18.44 17.55
N SER A 74 20.53 -18.26 16.25
CA SER A 74 21.52 -19.05 15.52
C SER A 74 22.93 -18.60 15.91
N THR A 75 23.47 -19.17 16.98
CA THR A 75 24.90 -19.01 17.31
C THR A 75 25.79 -19.72 16.29
N PRO A 76 26.91 -19.13 15.84
CA PRO A 76 27.92 -19.86 15.07
C PRO A 76 28.37 -21.10 15.84
N VAL A 77 28.85 -22.12 15.10
CA VAL A 77 29.25 -23.42 15.68
C VAL A 77 30.37 -23.19 16.70
N LEU A 78 30.01 -23.16 17.97
CA LEU A 78 30.91 -22.98 19.09
C LEU A 78 31.35 -24.35 19.64
N PRO A 79 32.56 -24.47 20.21
CA PRO A 79 33.01 -25.68 20.89
C PRO A 79 31.96 -26.18 21.90
N GLU A 80 31.83 -27.50 22.07
CA GLU A 80 30.82 -28.14 22.94
C GLU A 80 30.76 -27.54 24.35
N SER A 81 31.91 -27.08 24.87
CA SER A 81 32.05 -26.49 26.21
C SER A 81 31.30 -25.17 26.43
N VAL A 82 30.98 -24.40 25.40
CA VAL A 82 30.34 -23.07 25.50
C VAL A 82 28.97 -23.00 24.82
N ARG A 83 28.49 -24.12 24.28
CA ARG A 83 27.28 -24.22 23.45
C ARG A 83 25.99 -23.96 24.24
N ALA A 84 25.94 -24.40 25.50
CA ALA A 84 24.77 -24.22 26.37
C ALA A 84 24.57 -22.75 26.77
N GLU A 85 25.66 -22.05 27.12
CA GLU A 85 25.63 -20.63 27.50
C GLU A 85 25.30 -19.72 26.32
N ALA A 86 25.78 -20.09 25.12
CA ALA A 86 25.47 -19.41 23.87
C ALA A 86 23.98 -19.52 23.48
N ARG A 87 23.39 -20.72 23.59
CA ARG A 87 21.96 -20.94 23.32
C ARG A 87 21.05 -20.20 24.28
N ALA A 88 21.44 -20.08 25.56
CA ALA A 88 20.69 -19.31 26.56
C ALA A 88 20.63 -17.81 26.27
N LYS A 89 21.56 -17.26 25.47
CA LYS A 89 21.62 -15.82 25.14
C LYS A 89 20.73 -15.41 23.96
N GLY A 90 20.21 -16.37 23.17
CA GLY A 90 19.34 -16.11 22.01
C GLY A 90 18.05 -15.36 22.39
N PRO A 91 17.23 -15.90 23.32
CA PRO A 91 16.01 -15.23 23.80
C PRO A 91 16.28 -13.82 24.33
N GLN A 92 17.35 -13.65 25.13
CA GLN A 92 17.71 -12.35 25.70
C GLN A 92 18.10 -11.31 24.64
N ARG A 93 18.67 -11.72 23.50
CA ARG A 93 18.95 -10.83 22.37
C ARG A 93 17.67 -10.43 21.64
N TYR A 94 16.72 -11.35 21.50
CA TYR A 94 15.42 -11.10 20.90
C TYR A 94 14.62 -10.08 21.71
N ASP A 95 14.52 -10.26 23.03
CA ASP A 95 13.79 -9.34 23.91
C ASP A 95 14.36 -7.91 23.82
N ARG A 96 15.70 -7.76 23.84
CA ARG A 96 16.36 -6.46 23.65
C ARG A 96 16.07 -5.84 22.29
N PHE A 97 15.97 -6.66 21.23
CA PHE A 97 15.59 -6.19 19.91
C PHE A 97 14.15 -5.66 19.90
N VAL A 98 13.20 -6.41 20.49
CA VAL A 98 11.80 -5.98 20.59
C VAL A 98 11.68 -4.65 21.34
N ASP A 99 12.38 -4.51 22.46
CA ASP A 99 12.42 -3.26 23.24
C ASP A 99 12.98 -2.07 22.43
N ALA A 100 14.08 -2.29 21.70
CA ALA A 100 14.70 -1.27 20.86
C ALA A 100 13.77 -0.85 19.70
N LEU A 101 13.10 -1.82 19.08
CA LEU A 101 12.11 -1.58 18.03
C LEU A 101 10.92 -0.78 18.57
N GLY A 102 10.37 -1.15 19.73
CA GLY A 102 9.27 -0.44 20.37
C GLY A 102 9.61 1.03 20.68
N ARG A 103 10.80 1.29 21.25
CA ARG A 103 11.29 2.66 21.49
C ARG A 103 11.38 3.47 20.19
N ARG A 104 11.89 2.87 19.12
CA ARG A 104 12.02 3.52 17.82
C ARG A 104 10.68 3.85 17.19
N LEU A 105 9.73 2.92 17.22
CA LEU A 105 8.37 3.17 16.70
C LEU A 105 7.65 4.27 17.47
N SER A 106 7.94 4.42 18.77
CA SER A 106 7.27 5.40 19.63
C SER A 106 7.84 6.82 19.51
N LYS A 107 9.14 6.97 19.21
CA LYS A 107 9.86 8.26 19.36
C LYS A 107 10.93 8.53 18.29
N GLY A 108 11.22 7.60 17.39
CA GLY A 108 12.29 7.70 16.41
C GLY A 108 11.83 8.23 15.04
N PRO A 109 12.75 8.77 14.22
CA PRO A 109 12.46 9.10 12.83
C PRO A 109 12.05 7.85 12.06
N GLN A 110 11.21 8.02 11.03
CA GLN A 110 10.80 6.88 10.21
C GLN A 110 12.04 6.26 9.56
N LEU A 111 12.13 4.93 9.54
CA LEU A 111 13.27 4.21 8.96
C LEU A 111 13.62 4.68 7.54
N ARG A 112 12.62 5.07 6.75
CA ARG A 112 12.81 5.62 5.40
C ARG A 112 13.63 6.91 5.40
N GLN A 113 13.49 7.77 6.41
CA GLN A 113 14.22 9.03 6.53
C GLN A 113 15.70 8.79 6.87
N GLU A 114 16.01 7.82 7.73
CA GLU A 114 17.39 7.43 8.04
C GLU A 114 18.11 6.77 6.86
N ILE A 115 17.40 5.94 6.08
CA ILE A 115 17.97 5.34 4.86
C ILE A 115 18.29 6.41 3.84
N ALA A 116 17.38 7.37 3.63
CA ALA A 116 17.61 8.49 2.71
C ALA A 116 18.80 9.37 3.14
N ALA A 117 19.00 9.59 4.44
CA ALA A 117 20.13 10.35 4.97
C ALA A 117 21.49 9.63 4.84
N ASN A 118 21.51 8.30 4.72
CA ASN A 118 22.74 7.50 4.57
C ASN A 118 23.18 7.29 3.13
N VAL A 119 22.43 7.76 2.14
CA VAL A 119 22.88 7.74 0.73
C VAL A 119 23.79 8.96 0.52
N PRO A 120 25.11 8.78 0.31
CA PRO A 120 25.99 9.90 0.02
C PRO A 120 25.53 10.57 -1.28
N ALA A 121 25.38 11.89 -1.25
CA ALA A 121 25.13 12.68 -2.45
C ALA A 121 26.20 12.33 -3.49
N ALA A 122 25.78 11.96 -4.70
CA ALA A 122 26.69 11.69 -5.81
C ALA A 122 27.68 12.86 -5.92
N PRO A 123 29.00 12.58 -6.02
CA PRO A 123 29.97 13.65 -6.13
C PRO A 123 29.60 14.53 -7.33
N PRO A 124 29.71 15.87 -7.21
CA PRO A 124 29.41 16.75 -8.32
C PRO A 124 30.24 16.30 -9.51
N ALA A 125 29.57 16.05 -10.64
CA ALA A 125 30.21 15.70 -11.90
C ALA A 125 31.33 16.71 -12.12
N GLY A 126 32.57 16.20 -12.15
CA GLY A 126 33.78 17.00 -12.25
C GLY A 126 33.62 18.02 -13.35
N THR A 127 33.88 19.27 -13.00
CA THR A 127 34.15 20.33 -13.97
C THR A 127 35.18 19.80 -14.97
N ASP A 128 34.77 19.67 -16.23
CA ASP A 128 35.67 19.51 -17.37
C ASP A 128 36.68 20.68 -17.34
N GLU A 129 37.84 20.46 -16.72
CA GLU A 129 39.02 21.25 -17.01
C GLU A 129 39.49 20.86 -18.41
N LEU A 130 39.11 21.67 -19.41
CA LEU A 130 39.77 21.64 -20.71
C LEU A 130 41.27 21.94 -20.48
N PRO A 131 42.20 21.08 -20.95
CA PRO A 131 43.61 21.40 -20.89
C PRO A 131 43.88 22.51 -21.91
N ALA A 132 44.31 23.67 -21.41
CA ALA A 132 44.94 24.68 -22.24
C ALA A 132 46.28 24.12 -22.77
N ARG A 133 46.33 23.78 -24.05
CA ARG A 133 47.54 23.85 -24.88
C ARG A 133 47.24 23.73 -26.37
#